data_AF-A0A3D4P133-F1
#
_entry.id   AF-A0A3D4P133-F1
#
_cell.length_a   1.000
_cell.length_b   1.000
_cell.length_c   1.000
_cell.angle_alpha   90.00
_cell.angle_beta   90.00
_cell.angle_gamma   90.00
#
_symmetry.space_group_name_H-M   'P 1'
#
loop_
_entity.id
_entity.type
_entity.pdbx_description
1 polymer ?
#
loop_
_entity_poly.entity_id
_entity_poly.type
_entity_poly.pdbx_seq_one_letter_code
_entity_poly.pdbx_strand_id
1 'polypeptide(L)'
;ADHIGRPLSPPDKIRVLKLLELARHAMLIFTSDGWFFDDISNVETVQIIQYAARAMQLVRDVGGPDLEPEYVGMLKQAQSNVSRHKNGAVVYETLVRPAVVDFLRLGAHFAVSSLFEDHPRSAKVAHYAVDTEAREAKESGQRKLAVGRVRLRSSVTWEERAVDYAVLHLGDQNITAGVREHDGEARFRDMGRAIGEAFGKSDMAAVVRLIDRHFGPHIYTLWHLFTEEKRKVLFKILEGNLRDLEADFRQIFETNYAIMQAMREMEIPLPEALSTPAEFVLNADLRRLMEGPAIDVEVLRKIAGEYATWSFKPDGETLGYIISRKVGALVAAWASRPADAAALAQIEAVLTILKRLGVGFDLWQSQNIYFSTGMALYAKGVAGEGRGLAAGTEWLRAFRAVGELLRIDPSAFTPSKPA
;
A
#
# COMPACT_ATOMS: atom_id res chain seq x y z
N ALA A 1 29.08 30.43 1.72
CA ALA A 1 29.36 31.83 1.36
C ALA A 1 30.87 32.07 1.35
N ASP A 2 31.59 31.46 2.29
CA ASP A 2 33.03 31.68 2.49
C ASP A 2 33.93 31.22 1.32
N HIS A 3 33.51 30.24 0.52
CA HIS A 3 34.25 29.77 -0.66
C HIS A 3 33.96 30.52 -1.97
N ILE A 4 32.89 31.32 -2.01
CA ILE A 4 32.48 32.04 -3.22
C ILE A 4 32.38 33.51 -2.81
N GLY A 5 33.41 34.29 -3.14
CA GLY A 5 33.60 35.68 -2.70
C GLY A 5 32.56 36.70 -3.21
N ARG A 6 31.37 36.25 -3.60
CA ARG A 6 30.21 37.08 -3.95
C ARG A 6 28.92 36.45 -3.40
N PRO A 7 27.90 37.25 -3.07
CA PRO A 7 26.57 36.71 -2.80
C PRO A 7 26.04 35.97 -4.04
N LEU A 8 25.49 34.78 -3.82
CA LEU A 8 24.88 33.98 -4.88
C LEU A 8 23.40 34.30 -5.04
N SER A 9 22.98 34.57 -6.27
CA SER A 9 21.56 34.65 -6.63
C SER A 9 20.87 33.29 -6.49
N PRO A 10 19.53 33.20 -6.40
CA PRO A 10 18.85 31.90 -6.38
C PRO A 10 19.20 30.99 -7.58
N PRO A 11 19.26 31.48 -8.84
CA PRO A 11 19.74 30.67 -9.96
C PRO A 11 21.20 30.20 -9.82
N ASP A 12 22.09 31.06 -9.30
CA ASP A 12 23.48 30.65 -9.04
C ASP A 12 23.54 29.51 -8.02
N LYS A 13 22.75 29.58 -6.94
CA LYS A 13 22.69 28.53 -5.91
C LYS A 13 22.24 27.20 -6.51
N ILE A 14 21.17 27.22 -7.33
CA ILE A 14 20.68 26.02 -8.03
C ILE A 14 21.79 25.46 -8.91
N ARG A 15 22.47 26.30 -9.69
CA ARG A 15 23.58 25.86 -10.55
C ARG A 15 24.72 25.23 -9.77
N VAL A 16 25.15 25.85 -8.67
CA VAL A 16 26.18 25.29 -7.78
C VAL A 16 25.74 23.94 -7.22
N LEU A 17 24.50 23.81 -6.75
CA LEU A 17 23.99 22.54 -6.23
C LEU A 17 23.90 21.47 -7.32
N LYS A 18 23.49 21.80 -8.55
CA LYS A 18 23.54 20.87 -9.70
C LYS A 18 24.96 20.41 -10.01
N LEU A 19 25.95 21.29 -9.94
CA LEU A 19 27.36 20.93 -10.15
C LEU A 19 27.92 20.03 -9.03
N LEU A 20 27.54 20.30 -7.78
CA LEU A 20 27.92 19.43 -6.65
C LEU A 20 27.25 18.05 -6.74
N GLU A 21 25.98 18.01 -7.13
CA GLU A 21 25.25 16.76 -7.35
C GLU A 21 25.82 15.98 -8.55
N LEU A 22 26.24 16.68 -9.60
CA LEU A 22 26.97 16.10 -10.73
C LEU A 22 28.26 15.45 -10.26
N ALA A 23 29.08 16.17 -9.48
CA ALA A 23 30.33 15.63 -8.93
C ALA A 23 30.09 14.39 -8.07
N ARG A 24 29.04 14.42 -7.23
CA ARG A 24 28.62 13.26 -6.42
C ARG A 24 28.29 12.05 -7.29
N HIS A 25 27.47 12.21 -8.33
CA HIS A 25 27.15 11.11 -9.24
C HIS A 25 28.35 10.64 -10.07
N ALA A 26 29.23 11.55 -10.47
CA ALA A 26 30.48 11.21 -11.16
C ALA A 26 31.45 10.41 -10.27
N MET A 27 31.35 10.50 -8.94
CA MET A 27 32.06 9.59 -8.03
C MET A 27 31.34 8.25 -7.90
N LEU A 28 30.00 8.25 -7.83
CA LEU A 28 29.20 7.04 -7.67
C LEU A 28 29.26 6.08 -8.85
N ILE A 29 29.54 6.56 -10.07
CA ILE A 29 29.71 5.65 -11.23
C ILE A 29 30.90 4.69 -11.08
N PHE A 30 31.83 4.94 -10.15
CA PHE A 30 33.02 4.11 -9.90
C PHE A 30 32.87 3.12 -8.73
N THR A 31 31.66 2.92 -8.19
CA THR A 31 31.45 1.90 -7.16
C THR A 31 31.79 0.50 -7.69
N SER A 32 32.65 -0.24 -6.99
CA SER A 32 33.17 -1.54 -7.45
C SER A 32 32.10 -2.62 -7.58
N ASP A 33 31.11 -2.63 -6.69
CA ASP A 33 30.16 -3.73 -6.52
C ASP A 33 29.30 -3.95 -7.78
N GLY A 34 28.99 -2.88 -8.52
CA GLY A 34 28.23 -2.99 -9.77
C GLY A 34 29.00 -3.55 -10.96
N TRP A 35 30.29 -3.87 -10.80
CA TRP A 35 31.09 -4.55 -11.82
C TRP A 35 31.60 -5.92 -11.37
N PHE A 36 31.17 -6.39 -10.19
CA PHE A 36 31.57 -7.68 -9.65
C PHE A 36 30.90 -8.86 -10.37
N PHE A 37 29.68 -8.67 -10.87
CA PHE A 37 28.87 -9.74 -11.46
C PHE A 37 28.98 -9.76 -13.00
N ASP A 38 28.81 -10.96 -13.57
CA ASP A 38 29.12 -11.26 -14.98
C ASP A 38 28.15 -10.65 -16.02
N ASP A 39 27.08 -9.96 -15.60
CA ASP A 39 26.04 -9.45 -16.51
C ASP A 39 25.69 -7.98 -16.27
N ILE A 40 25.67 -7.20 -17.34
CA ILE A 40 25.39 -5.76 -17.34
C ILE A 40 23.95 -5.39 -16.94
N SER A 41 23.02 -6.34 -16.99
CA SER A 41 21.63 -6.14 -16.59
C SER A 41 21.36 -6.42 -15.11
N ASN A 42 22.38 -6.79 -14.34
CA ASN A 42 22.26 -6.96 -12.89
C ASN A 42 21.92 -5.63 -12.20
N VAL A 43 21.24 -5.73 -11.06
CA VAL A 43 20.66 -4.57 -10.38
C VAL A 43 21.73 -3.57 -9.92
N GLU A 44 22.89 -4.05 -9.50
CA GLU A 44 24.03 -3.22 -9.09
C GLU A 44 24.64 -2.49 -10.29
N THR A 45 24.84 -3.17 -11.43
CA THR A 45 25.36 -2.54 -12.65
C THR A 45 24.37 -1.51 -13.20
N VAL A 46 23.08 -1.86 -13.22
CA VAL A 46 22.01 -0.93 -13.63
C VAL A 46 21.99 0.31 -12.74
N GLN A 47 22.22 0.17 -11.44
CA GLN A 47 22.31 1.31 -10.52
C GLN A 47 23.48 2.25 -10.86
N ILE A 48 24.67 1.71 -11.20
CA ILE A 48 25.80 2.50 -11.68
C ILE A 48 25.44 3.26 -12.96
N ILE A 49 24.78 2.59 -13.90
CA ILE A 49 24.36 3.21 -15.15
C ILE A 49 23.29 4.29 -14.90
N GLN A 50 22.41 4.12 -13.90
CA GLN A 50 21.48 5.15 -13.45
C GLN A 50 22.20 6.39 -12.88
N TYR A 51 23.28 6.20 -12.13
CA TYR A 51 24.12 7.33 -11.69
C TYR A 51 24.75 8.07 -12.87
N ALA A 52 25.23 7.34 -13.88
CA ALA A 52 25.76 7.95 -15.11
C ALA A 52 24.68 8.73 -15.86
N ALA A 53 23.48 8.16 -16.01
CA ALA A 53 22.34 8.85 -16.63
C ALA A 53 21.98 10.14 -15.89
N ARG A 54 21.99 10.12 -14.56
CA ARG A 54 21.73 11.32 -13.75
C ARG A 54 22.86 12.36 -13.88
N ALA A 55 24.12 11.95 -13.94
CA ALA A 55 25.23 12.84 -14.21
C ALA A 55 25.08 13.53 -15.59
N MET A 56 24.80 12.77 -16.65
CA MET A 56 24.60 13.32 -18.00
C MET A 56 23.40 14.28 -18.06
N GLN A 57 22.32 13.98 -17.35
CA GLN A 57 21.18 14.89 -17.21
C GLN A 57 21.62 16.22 -16.57
N LEU A 58 22.38 16.17 -15.47
CA LEU A 58 22.87 17.37 -14.79
C LEU A 58 23.86 18.17 -15.63
N VAL A 59 24.71 17.51 -16.44
CA VAL A 59 25.60 18.17 -17.42
C VAL A 59 24.79 19.01 -18.40
N ARG A 60 23.74 18.44 -19.02
CA ARG A 60 22.85 19.17 -19.93
C ARG A 60 22.17 20.34 -19.23
N ASP A 61 21.64 20.12 -18.03
CA ASP A 61 20.93 21.12 -17.25
C ASP A 61 21.78 22.36 -16.90
N VAL A 62 23.10 22.22 -16.77
CA VAL A 62 24.03 23.33 -16.51
C VAL A 62 24.64 23.93 -17.78
N GLY A 63 24.14 23.53 -18.95
CA GLY A 63 24.56 24.01 -20.27
C GLY A 63 25.78 23.29 -20.86
N GLY A 64 26.09 22.08 -20.38
CA GLY A 64 27.12 21.22 -20.95
C GLY A 64 26.65 20.44 -22.19
N PRO A 65 27.54 19.64 -22.80
CA PRO A 65 27.22 18.83 -23.99
C PRO A 65 26.25 17.68 -23.67
N ASP A 66 25.55 17.20 -24.69
CA ASP A 66 24.77 15.96 -24.59
C ASP A 66 25.69 14.74 -24.76
N LEU A 67 26.02 14.11 -23.63
CA LEU A 67 26.92 12.95 -23.56
C LEU A 67 26.20 11.61 -23.75
N GLU A 68 24.87 11.61 -23.69
CA GLU A 68 24.07 10.38 -23.64
C GLU A 68 24.18 9.51 -24.91
N PRO A 69 24.17 10.07 -26.14
CA PRO A 69 24.32 9.26 -27.35
C PRO A 69 25.65 8.49 -27.41
N GLU A 70 26.75 9.14 -27.02
CA GLU A 70 28.08 8.52 -27.02
C GLU A 70 28.16 7.44 -25.94
N TYR A 71 27.67 7.74 -24.73
CA TYR A 71 27.64 6.79 -23.62
C TYR A 71 26.83 5.53 -23.94
N VAL A 72 25.64 5.67 -24.52
CA VAL A 72 24.82 4.53 -24.97
C VAL A 72 25.52 3.75 -26.09
N GLY A 73 26.25 4.45 -26.97
CA GLY A 73 27.11 3.84 -27.98
C GLY A 73 28.19 2.93 -27.38
N MET A 74 28.82 3.36 -26.28
CA MET A 74 29.78 2.54 -25.53
C MET A 74 29.09 1.34 -24.85
N LEU A 75 27.96 1.57 -24.17
CA LEU A 75 27.21 0.50 -23.49
C LEU A 75 26.76 -0.62 -24.43
N LYS A 76 26.47 -0.31 -25.70
CA LYS A 76 26.11 -1.30 -26.72
C LYS A 76 27.16 -2.41 -26.88
N GLN A 77 28.44 -2.13 -26.60
CA GLN A 77 29.54 -3.09 -26.74
C GLN A 77 29.54 -4.13 -25.62
N ALA A 78 28.95 -3.82 -24.47
CA ALA A 78 28.81 -4.76 -23.38
C ALA A 78 27.61 -5.70 -23.63
N GLN A 79 27.90 -6.98 -23.83
CA GLN A 79 26.87 -8.00 -24.05
C GLN A 79 26.20 -8.39 -22.74
N SER A 80 24.92 -8.75 -22.81
CA SER A 80 24.21 -9.39 -21.70
C SER A 80 24.06 -10.88 -21.97
N ASN A 81 24.34 -11.69 -20.96
CA ASN A 81 24.04 -13.11 -20.85
C ASN A 81 22.52 -13.37 -20.81
N VAL A 82 21.70 -12.34 -20.54
CA VAL A 82 20.23 -12.44 -20.57
C VAL A 82 19.70 -12.12 -21.97
N SER A 83 19.09 -13.13 -22.62
CA SER A 83 18.61 -13.06 -24.01
C SER A 83 17.67 -11.87 -24.31
N ARG A 84 16.78 -11.51 -23.37
CA ARG A 84 15.86 -10.37 -23.53
C ARG A 84 16.58 -9.02 -23.62
N HIS A 85 17.72 -8.91 -22.93
CA HIS A 85 18.45 -7.67 -22.77
C HIS A 85 19.49 -7.48 -23.86
N LYS A 86 20.08 -8.55 -24.41
CA LYS A 86 21.02 -8.51 -25.55
C LYS A 86 22.34 -7.76 -25.27
N ASN A 87 22.30 -6.46 -24.96
CA ASN A 87 23.46 -5.60 -24.69
C ASN A 87 23.11 -4.41 -23.78
N GLY A 88 24.14 -3.68 -23.35
CA GLY A 88 24.01 -2.54 -22.45
C GLY A 88 23.17 -1.37 -22.98
N ALA A 89 23.07 -1.17 -24.30
CA ALA A 89 22.20 -0.13 -24.85
C ALA A 89 20.72 -0.47 -24.65
N VAL A 90 20.33 -1.74 -24.86
CA VAL A 90 18.96 -2.19 -24.59
C VAL A 90 18.67 -2.18 -23.08
N VAL A 91 19.65 -2.54 -22.24
CA VAL A 91 19.55 -2.37 -20.77
C VAL A 91 19.31 -0.91 -20.41
N TYR A 92 20.06 0.02 -21.02
CA TYR A 92 19.86 1.45 -20.81
C TYR A 92 18.43 1.88 -21.16
N GLU A 93 17.95 1.52 -22.35
CA GLU A 93 16.61 1.87 -22.81
C GLU A 93 15.49 1.28 -21.96
N THR A 94 15.66 0.04 -21.47
CA THR A 94 14.59 -0.69 -20.79
C THR A 94 14.59 -0.53 -19.28
N LEU A 95 15.76 -0.36 -18.66
CA LEU A 95 15.92 -0.34 -17.20
C LEU A 95 16.41 1.02 -16.65
N VAL A 96 17.12 1.81 -17.45
CA VAL A 96 17.73 3.08 -16.99
C VAL A 96 16.92 4.30 -17.42
N ARG A 97 16.60 4.43 -18.71
CA ARG A 97 15.78 5.54 -19.24
C ARG A 97 14.44 5.64 -18.50
N PRO A 98 13.74 4.55 -18.17
CA PRO A 98 12.50 4.63 -17.38
C PRO A 98 12.73 4.97 -15.90
N ALA A 99 13.96 5.01 -15.39
CA ALA A 99 14.27 5.47 -14.04
C ALA A 99 14.72 6.95 -14.01
N VAL A 100 15.04 7.56 -15.16
CA VAL A 100 15.38 8.99 -15.23
C VAL A 100 14.15 9.82 -14.83
N VAL A 101 14.35 10.67 -13.82
CA VAL A 101 13.33 11.56 -13.28
C VAL A 101 13.52 12.95 -13.86
N ASP A 102 12.46 13.46 -14.49
CA ASP A 102 12.31 14.88 -14.83
C ASP A 102 11.05 15.44 -14.17
N PHE A 103 10.90 16.77 -14.19
CA PHE A 103 9.77 17.44 -13.55
C PHE A 103 8.42 17.12 -14.20
N LEU A 104 8.38 16.89 -15.52
CA LEU A 104 7.15 16.57 -16.22
C LEU A 104 6.67 15.17 -15.82
N ARG A 105 7.56 14.20 -15.83
CA ARG A 105 7.28 12.83 -15.39
C ARG A 105 6.90 12.77 -13.92
N LEU A 106 7.55 13.57 -13.06
CA LEU A 106 7.13 13.72 -11.67
C LEU A 106 5.73 14.36 -11.55
N GLY A 107 5.43 15.34 -12.41
CA GLY A 107 4.09 15.92 -12.51
C GLY A 107 3.05 14.89 -12.96
N ALA A 108 3.39 14.02 -13.93
CA ALA A 108 2.49 12.98 -14.42
C ALA A 108 2.24 11.93 -13.35
N HIS A 109 3.30 11.61 -12.60
CA HIS A 109 3.23 10.76 -11.43
C HIS A 109 2.26 11.29 -10.39
N PHE A 110 2.46 12.54 -9.97
CA PHE A 110 1.55 13.19 -9.04
C PHE A 110 0.12 13.25 -9.58
N ALA A 111 -0.06 13.61 -10.85
CA ALA A 111 -1.35 13.69 -11.50
C ALA A 111 -2.11 12.37 -11.37
N VAL A 112 -1.51 11.24 -11.76
CA VAL A 112 -2.18 9.93 -11.63
C VAL A 112 -2.45 9.57 -10.18
N SER A 113 -1.48 9.71 -9.28
CA SER A 113 -1.69 9.39 -7.86
C SER A 113 -2.81 10.25 -7.24
N SER A 114 -2.98 11.50 -7.70
CA SER A 114 -4.04 12.41 -7.22
C SER A 114 -5.48 11.97 -7.55
N LEU A 115 -5.68 10.97 -8.43
CA LEU A 115 -7.00 10.38 -8.69
C LEU A 115 -7.41 9.33 -7.65
N PHE A 116 -6.43 8.71 -6.99
CA PHE A 116 -6.64 7.56 -6.10
C PHE A 116 -6.29 7.86 -4.64
N GLU A 117 -5.82 9.07 -4.36
CA GLU A 117 -5.35 9.51 -3.05
C GLU A 117 -5.76 10.94 -2.76
N ASP A 118 -6.26 11.15 -1.55
CA ASP A 118 -6.37 12.48 -0.97
C ASP A 118 -4.97 12.96 -0.58
N HIS A 119 -4.30 13.60 -1.54
CA HIS A 119 -3.03 14.23 -1.28
C HIS A 119 -3.21 15.49 -0.42
N PRO A 120 -2.47 15.65 0.68
CA PRO A 120 -2.40 16.93 1.37
C PRO A 120 -1.86 18.01 0.42
N ARG A 121 -2.19 19.29 0.69
CA ARG A 121 -1.72 20.42 -0.13
C ARG A 121 -0.20 20.44 -0.33
N SER A 122 0.56 19.88 0.62
CA SER A 122 2.00 19.67 0.51
C SER A 122 2.32 18.20 0.75
N ALA A 123 3.00 17.56 -0.21
CA ALA A 123 3.39 16.16 -0.17
C ALA A 123 4.89 16.00 -0.47
N LYS A 124 5.47 14.85 -0.11
CA LYS A 124 6.84 14.49 -0.50
C LYS A 124 6.81 13.25 -1.38
N VAL A 125 7.41 13.35 -2.56
CA VAL A 125 7.61 12.23 -3.48
C VAL A 125 9.12 12.04 -3.64
N ALA A 126 9.67 11.02 -2.99
CA ALA A 126 11.11 10.79 -2.90
C ALA A 126 11.90 12.05 -2.44
N HIS A 127 12.74 12.61 -3.31
CA HIS A 127 13.54 13.82 -3.04
C HIS A 127 12.87 15.12 -3.51
N TYR A 128 11.56 15.10 -3.76
CA TYR A 128 10.83 16.26 -4.25
C TYR A 128 9.68 16.63 -3.30
N ALA A 129 9.57 17.91 -3.00
CA ALA A 129 8.38 18.50 -2.40
C ALA A 129 7.39 18.85 -3.51
N VAL A 130 6.11 18.57 -3.26
CA VAL A 130 5.01 18.83 -4.18
C VAL A 130 3.98 19.69 -3.47
N ASP A 131 3.78 20.91 -3.95
CA ASP A 131 2.77 21.83 -3.42
C ASP A 131 1.65 22.00 -4.46
N THR A 132 0.43 21.66 -4.08
CA THR A 132 -0.76 21.77 -4.95
C THR A 132 -1.29 23.20 -4.92
N GLU A 133 -1.19 23.89 -6.05
CA GLU A 133 -1.65 25.29 -6.19
C GLU A 133 -3.12 25.37 -6.59
N ALA A 134 -3.54 24.49 -7.50
CA ALA A 134 -4.91 24.42 -7.99
C ALA A 134 -5.29 22.97 -8.31
N ARG A 135 -6.53 22.57 -8.01
CA ARG A 135 -7.06 21.25 -8.35
C ARG A 135 -8.57 21.34 -8.53
N GLU A 136 -9.05 20.80 -9.64
CA GLU A 136 -10.45 20.52 -9.91
C GLU A 136 -10.57 19.03 -10.24
N ALA A 137 -11.48 18.32 -9.56
CA ALA A 137 -11.73 16.90 -9.80
C ALA A 137 -13.21 16.67 -10.07
N LYS A 138 -13.51 15.75 -11.00
CA LYS A 138 -14.87 15.33 -11.37
C LYS A 138 -14.91 13.81 -11.48
N GLU A 139 -16.04 13.24 -11.10
CA GLU A 139 -16.29 11.80 -11.16
C GLU A 139 -17.67 11.54 -11.77
N SER A 140 -17.77 10.50 -12.59
CA SER A 140 -19.01 10.06 -13.21
C SER A 140 -18.98 8.54 -13.41
N GLY A 141 -19.64 7.80 -12.52
CA GLY A 141 -19.51 6.34 -12.47
C GLY A 141 -18.08 5.93 -12.15
N GLN A 142 -17.51 5.00 -12.93
CA GLN A 142 -16.11 4.58 -12.77
C GLN A 142 -15.09 5.57 -13.38
N ARG A 143 -15.55 6.66 -14.01
CA ARG A 143 -14.68 7.62 -14.72
C ARG A 143 -14.28 8.76 -13.79
N LYS A 144 -13.00 9.08 -13.78
CA LYS A 144 -12.45 10.18 -12.98
C LYS A 144 -11.64 11.12 -13.85
N LEU A 145 -11.78 12.42 -13.60
CA LEU A 145 -10.98 13.47 -14.21
C LEU A 145 -10.42 14.34 -13.09
N ALA A 146 -9.13 14.66 -13.17
CA ALA A 146 -8.55 15.75 -12.40
C ALA A 146 -7.73 16.67 -13.30
N VAL A 147 -7.91 17.97 -13.11
CA VAL A 147 -7.09 19.02 -13.73
C VAL A 147 -6.50 19.85 -12.60
N GLY A 148 -5.20 20.13 -12.66
CA GLY A 148 -4.57 20.88 -11.60
C GLY A 148 -3.23 21.44 -11.97
N ARG A 149 -2.66 22.14 -11.00
CA ARG A 149 -1.31 22.69 -11.06
C ARG A 149 -0.58 22.35 -9.77
N VAL A 150 0.65 21.89 -9.95
CA VAL A 150 1.58 21.65 -8.86
C VAL A 150 2.86 22.43 -9.04
N ARG A 151 3.43 22.83 -7.91
CA ARG A 151 4.79 23.31 -7.81
C ARG A 151 5.65 22.19 -7.26
N LEU A 152 6.63 21.81 -8.06
CA LEU A 152 7.56 20.73 -7.76
C LEU A 152 8.91 21.34 -7.40
N ARG A 153 9.45 20.97 -6.24
CA ARG A 153 10.74 21.47 -5.77
C ARG A 153 11.65 20.32 -5.36
N SER A 154 12.84 20.26 -5.95
CA SER A 154 13.90 19.33 -5.54
C SER A 154 14.49 19.71 -4.19
N SER A 155 14.59 18.76 -3.25
CA SER A 155 15.25 18.98 -1.96
C SER A 155 16.79 19.01 -2.06
N VAL A 156 17.34 18.50 -3.18
CA VAL A 156 18.77 18.40 -3.43
C VAL A 156 19.30 19.65 -4.15
N THR A 157 18.79 19.89 -5.36
CA THR A 157 19.22 21.00 -6.24
C THR A 157 18.49 22.32 -5.96
N TRP A 158 17.40 22.29 -5.18
CA TRP A 158 16.47 23.42 -4.96
C TRP A 158 15.82 23.99 -6.22
N GLU A 159 15.94 23.29 -7.34
CA GLU A 159 15.23 23.65 -8.54
C GLU A 159 13.72 23.48 -8.33
N GLU A 160 12.99 24.48 -8.82
CA GLU A 160 11.53 24.54 -8.75
C GLU A 160 10.94 24.69 -10.15
N ARG A 161 9.83 23.99 -10.40
CA ARG A 161 9.02 24.10 -11.61
C ARG A 161 7.55 24.03 -11.26
N ALA A 162 6.75 24.90 -11.88
CA ALA A 162 5.31 24.77 -11.88
C ALA A 162 4.89 23.92 -13.09
N VAL A 163 4.03 22.93 -12.85
CA VAL A 163 3.55 21.98 -13.86
C VAL A 163 2.02 21.97 -13.84
N ASP A 164 1.43 22.22 -15.00
CA ASP A 164 0.00 22.01 -15.23
C ASP A 164 -0.21 20.55 -15.63
N TYR A 165 -1.28 19.92 -15.13
CA TYR A 165 -1.64 18.55 -15.49
C TYR A 165 -3.15 18.40 -15.74
N ALA A 166 -3.49 17.41 -16.56
CA ALA A 166 -4.82 16.84 -16.65
C ALA A 166 -4.71 15.32 -16.71
N VAL A 167 -5.51 14.63 -15.92
CA VAL A 167 -5.51 13.18 -15.86
C VAL A 167 -6.93 12.64 -15.95
N LEU A 168 -7.11 11.67 -16.84
CA LEU A 168 -8.36 10.97 -17.09
C LEU A 168 -8.17 9.49 -16.77
N HIS A 169 -9.07 8.93 -15.97
CA HIS A 169 -9.25 7.51 -15.77
C HIS A 169 -10.60 7.11 -16.34
N LEU A 170 -10.60 6.21 -17.32
CA LEU A 170 -11.81 5.74 -18.01
C LEU A 170 -12.41 4.46 -17.38
N GLY A 171 -11.74 3.89 -16.36
CA GLY A 171 -11.99 2.56 -15.84
C GLY A 171 -10.80 1.63 -16.07
N ASP A 172 -10.70 0.57 -15.28
CA ASP A 172 -9.62 -0.43 -15.32
C ASP A 172 -8.22 0.21 -15.38
N GLN A 173 -7.38 -0.23 -16.30
CA GLN A 173 -6.02 0.24 -16.56
C GLN A 173 -5.94 1.46 -17.50
N ASN A 174 -7.08 2.02 -17.93
CA ASN A 174 -7.14 3.07 -18.94
C ASN A 174 -6.94 4.45 -18.29
N ILE A 175 -5.67 4.83 -18.15
CA ILE A 175 -5.26 6.13 -17.60
C ILE A 175 -4.48 6.93 -18.65
N THR A 176 -4.84 8.20 -18.78
CA THR A 176 -4.14 9.17 -19.62
C THR A 176 -3.86 10.42 -18.81
N ALA A 177 -2.59 10.77 -18.64
CA ALA A 177 -2.13 11.97 -17.95
C ALA A 177 -1.34 12.85 -18.91
N GLY A 178 -1.82 14.06 -19.17
CA GLY A 178 -1.07 15.10 -19.86
C GLY A 178 -0.43 16.04 -18.86
N VAL A 179 0.84 16.41 -19.10
CA VAL A 179 1.59 17.34 -18.26
C VAL A 179 2.42 18.30 -19.08
N ARG A 180 2.58 19.53 -18.59
CA ARG A 180 3.46 20.52 -19.20
C ARG A 180 3.96 21.51 -18.16
N GLU A 181 5.04 22.19 -18.47
CA GLU A 181 5.43 23.37 -17.68
C GLU A 181 4.31 24.42 -17.74
N HIS A 182 4.11 25.09 -16.61
CA HIS A 182 3.09 26.11 -16.49
C HIS A 182 3.41 27.30 -17.40
N ASP A 183 2.45 27.68 -18.25
CA ASP A 183 2.58 28.73 -19.26
C ASP A 183 1.39 29.70 -19.20
N GLY A 184 1.11 30.19 -17.98
CA GLY A 184 0.17 31.29 -17.74
C GLY A 184 -1.24 30.87 -17.29
N GLU A 185 -1.83 31.72 -16.44
CA GLU A 185 -3.14 31.48 -15.81
C GLU A 185 -4.30 31.38 -16.79
N ALA A 186 -4.30 32.18 -17.85
CA ALA A 186 -5.37 32.16 -18.84
C ALA A 186 -5.42 30.80 -19.57
N ARG A 187 -4.26 30.35 -20.06
CA ARG A 187 -4.13 29.06 -20.77
C ARG A 187 -4.48 27.88 -19.87
N PHE A 188 -4.14 27.93 -18.58
CA PHE A 188 -4.52 26.92 -17.61
C PHE A 188 -6.04 26.88 -17.39
N ARG A 189 -6.68 28.04 -17.14
CA ARG A 189 -8.14 28.12 -16.91
C ARG A 189 -8.94 27.71 -18.14
N ASP A 190 -8.52 28.12 -19.33
CA ASP A 190 -9.20 27.76 -20.58
C ASP A 190 -9.12 26.25 -20.84
N MET A 191 -7.96 25.65 -20.61
CA MET A 191 -7.77 24.20 -20.69
C MET A 191 -8.65 23.45 -19.68
N GLY A 192 -8.64 23.86 -18.40
CA GLY A 192 -9.46 23.23 -17.36
C GLY A 192 -10.95 23.31 -17.67
N ARG A 193 -11.43 24.46 -18.14
CA ARG A 193 -12.82 24.64 -18.58
C ARG A 193 -13.18 23.72 -19.74
N ALA A 194 -12.40 23.73 -20.82
CA ALA A 194 -12.69 22.94 -22.02
C ALA A 194 -12.73 21.42 -21.72
N ILE A 195 -11.74 20.92 -20.96
CA ILE A 195 -11.68 19.51 -20.55
C ILE A 195 -12.84 19.18 -19.61
N GLY A 196 -13.12 20.04 -18.63
CA GLY A 196 -14.19 19.84 -17.66
C GLY A 196 -15.59 19.88 -18.25
N GLU A 197 -15.83 20.69 -19.28
CA GLU A 197 -17.10 20.75 -20.03
C GLU A 197 -17.31 19.50 -20.90
N ALA A 198 -16.27 19.04 -21.61
CA ALA A 198 -16.32 17.82 -22.40
C ALA A 198 -16.61 16.59 -21.52
N PHE A 199 -15.98 16.53 -20.34
CA PHE A 199 -16.24 15.48 -19.36
C PHE A 199 -17.68 15.51 -18.84
N GLY A 200 -18.22 16.70 -18.51
CA GLY A 200 -19.61 16.85 -18.08
C GLY A 200 -20.64 16.41 -19.14
N LYS A 201 -20.30 16.52 -20.42
CA LYS A 201 -21.11 16.02 -21.55
C LYS A 201 -20.90 14.54 -21.86
N SER A 202 -20.08 13.83 -21.07
CA SER A 202 -19.68 12.44 -21.30
C SER A 202 -18.97 12.16 -22.65
N ASP A 203 -18.43 13.18 -23.33
CA ASP A 203 -17.68 13.02 -24.58
C ASP A 203 -16.21 12.70 -24.30
N MET A 204 -15.93 11.44 -23.95
CA MET A 204 -14.57 10.99 -23.60
C MET A 204 -13.59 11.11 -24.77
N ALA A 205 -14.08 10.98 -26.01
CA ALA A 205 -13.24 11.15 -27.19
C ALA A 205 -12.77 12.61 -27.31
N ALA A 206 -13.64 13.58 -27.03
CA ALA A 206 -13.24 14.98 -26.94
C ALA A 206 -12.27 15.25 -25.79
N VAL A 207 -12.47 14.64 -24.62
CA VAL A 207 -11.54 14.78 -23.48
C VAL A 207 -10.13 14.32 -23.86
N VAL A 208 -9.98 13.12 -24.42
CA VAL A 208 -8.66 12.60 -24.85
C VAL A 208 -8.03 13.51 -25.91
N ARG A 209 -8.79 13.94 -26.93
CA ARG A 209 -8.28 14.87 -27.95
C ARG A 209 -7.85 16.22 -27.38
N LEU A 210 -8.56 16.73 -26.37
CA LEU A 210 -8.20 17.99 -25.71
C LEU A 210 -6.91 17.83 -24.90
N ILE A 211 -6.75 16.71 -24.18
CA ILE A 211 -5.51 16.39 -23.48
C ILE A 211 -4.35 16.32 -24.49
N ASP A 212 -4.47 15.52 -25.56
CA ASP A 212 -3.43 15.40 -26.58
C ASP A 212 -3.05 16.76 -27.19
N ARG A 213 -4.05 17.61 -27.49
CA ARG A 213 -3.82 18.96 -28.04
C ARG A 213 -3.10 19.88 -27.06
N HIS A 214 -3.43 19.85 -25.77
CA HIS A 214 -2.90 20.79 -24.78
C HIS A 214 -1.52 20.41 -24.25
N PHE A 215 -1.17 19.12 -24.28
CA PHE A 215 0.05 18.58 -23.68
C PHE A 215 1.04 17.99 -24.71
N GLY A 216 0.61 17.76 -25.95
CA GLY A 216 1.47 17.37 -27.05
C GLY A 216 2.15 16.01 -26.81
N PRO A 217 3.50 15.91 -26.89
CA PRO A 217 4.20 14.65 -26.67
C PRO A 217 4.27 14.22 -25.20
N HIS A 218 3.90 15.08 -24.26
CA HIS A 218 4.02 14.84 -22.82
C HIS A 218 2.78 14.14 -22.25
N ILE A 219 2.43 13.02 -22.88
CA ILE A 219 1.32 12.16 -22.49
C ILE A 219 1.86 10.89 -21.82
N TYR A 220 1.34 10.62 -20.64
CA TYR A 220 1.75 9.54 -19.78
C TYR A 220 0.58 8.58 -19.56
N THR A 221 0.84 7.29 -19.64
CA THR A 221 -0.12 6.24 -19.27
C THR A 221 0.32 5.60 -17.96
N LEU A 222 -0.49 4.68 -17.44
CA LEU A 222 -0.11 3.85 -16.30
C LEU A 222 1.29 3.25 -16.47
N TRP A 223 1.67 2.82 -17.68
CA TRP A 223 2.96 2.19 -17.95
C TRP A 223 4.17 3.12 -17.82
N HIS A 224 3.97 4.43 -17.96
CA HIS A 224 5.03 5.43 -17.87
C HIS A 224 5.37 5.87 -16.43
N LEU A 225 4.52 5.54 -15.46
CA LEU A 225 4.75 5.88 -14.05
C LEU A 225 5.91 5.09 -13.44
N PHE A 226 6.41 5.53 -12.29
CA PHE A 226 7.46 4.80 -11.54
C PHE A 226 6.93 3.45 -11.05
N THR A 227 7.79 2.42 -11.05
CA THR A 227 7.41 1.03 -10.76
C THR A 227 6.60 0.86 -9.48
N GLU A 228 7.02 1.54 -8.41
CA GLU A 228 6.34 1.42 -7.12
C GLU A 228 4.91 1.96 -7.17
N GLU A 229 4.66 2.96 -8.00
CA GLU A 229 3.37 3.65 -8.00
C GLU A 229 2.44 3.10 -9.06
N LYS A 230 3.01 2.54 -10.14
CA LYS A 230 2.28 1.59 -10.99
C LYS A 230 1.65 0.49 -10.15
N ARG A 231 2.42 -0.12 -9.23
CA ARG A 231 1.91 -1.15 -8.32
C ARG A 231 0.81 -0.60 -7.42
N LYS A 232 1.04 0.52 -6.74
CA LYS A 232 0.03 1.13 -5.86
C LYS A 232 -1.28 1.42 -6.60
N VAL A 233 -1.22 2.04 -7.78
CA VAL A 233 -2.41 2.36 -8.59
C VAL A 233 -3.13 1.09 -9.01
N LEU A 234 -2.40 0.06 -9.48
CA LEU A 234 -2.98 -1.24 -9.82
C LEU A 234 -3.66 -1.92 -8.62
N PHE A 235 -3.03 -1.91 -7.45
CA PHE A 235 -3.62 -2.47 -6.24
C PHE A 235 -4.91 -1.74 -5.85
N LYS A 236 -4.98 -0.41 -6.02
CA LYS A 236 -6.20 0.35 -5.75
C LYS A 236 -7.33 0.07 -6.73
N ILE A 237 -7.01 -0.08 -8.03
CA ILE A 237 -7.99 -0.49 -9.04
C ILE A 237 -8.50 -1.90 -8.70
N LEU A 238 -7.58 -2.81 -8.33
CA LEU A 238 -7.91 -4.17 -7.94
C LEU A 238 -8.77 -4.22 -6.66
N GLU A 239 -8.47 -3.41 -5.65
CA GLU A 239 -9.27 -3.31 -4.42
C GLU A 239 -10.73 -2.90 -4.71
N GLY A 240 -10.95 -2.00 -5.67
CA GLY A 240 -12.29 -1.66 -6.15
C GLY A 240 -12.99 -2.87 -6.77
N ASN A 241 -12.33 -3.52 -7.74
CA ASN A 241 -12.89 -4.67 -8.44
C ASN A 241 -13.14 -5.87 -7.51
N LEU A 242 -12.30 -6.08 -6.49
CA LEU A 242 -12.48 -7.15 -5.50
C LEU A 242 -13.71 -6.93 -4.63
N ARG A 243 -14.12 -5.68 -4.36
CA ARG A 243 -15.36 -5.39 -3.64
C ARG A 243 -16.59 -5.73 -4.48
N ASP A 244 -16.55 -5.41 -5.77
CA ASP A 244 -17.62 -5.77 -6.70
C ASP A 244 -17.73 -7.30 -6.84
N LEU A 245 -16.59 -7.99 -6.92
CA LEU A 245 -16.53 -9.45 -6.96
C LEU A 245 -17.07 -10.11 -5.66
N GLU A 246 -16.81 -9.51 -4.49
CA GLU A 246 -17.42 -9.97 -3.24
C GLU A 246 -18.95 -9.85 -3.28
N ALA A 247 -19.49 -8.76 -3.85
CA ALA A 247 -20.93 -8.57 -3.98
C ALA A 247 -21.56 -9.62 -4.93
N ASP A 248 -20.92 -9.90 -6.07
CA ASP A 248 -21.36 -10.93 -7.00
C ASP A 248 -21.36 -12.32 -6.35
N PHE A 249 -20.29 -12.69 -5.64
CA PHE A 249 -20.21 -13.96 -4.94
C PHE A 249 -21.22 -14.09 -3.81
N ARG A 250 -21.46 -12.99 -3.08
CA ARG A 250 -22.52 -12.93 -2.07
C ARG A 250 -23.89 -13.14 -2.68
N GLN A 251 -24.17 -12.50 -3.82
CA GLN A 251 -25.43 -12.69 -4.53
C GLN A 251 -25.61 -14.15 -4.97
N ILE A 252 -24.57 -14.80 -5.50
CA ILE A 252 -24.62 -16.23 -5.86
C ILE A 252 -24.93 -17.09 -4.62
N PHE A 253 -24.22 -16.85 -3.52
CA PHE A 253 -24.41 -17.62 -2.29
C PHE A 253 -25.82 -17.46 -1.71
N GLU A 254 -26.31 -16.22 -1.59
CA GLU A 254 -27.63 -15.94 -1.01
C GLU A 254 -28.77 -16.45 -1.91
N THR A 255 -28.67 -16.26 -3.22
CA THR A 255 -29.70 -16.71 -4.18
C THR A 255 -29.86 -18.23 -4.17
N ASN A 256 -28.75 -18.96 -4.00
CA ASN A 256 -28.73 -20.41 -4.06
C ASN A 256 -28.78 -21.08 -2.68
N TYR A 257 -28.89 -20.32 -1.58
CA TYR A 257 -28.80 -20.87 -0.23
C TYR A 257 -29.81 -22.01 0.03
N ALA A 258 -31.07 -21.82 -0.39
CA ALA A 258 -32.13 -22.82 -0.19
C ALA A 258 -31.86 -24.14 -0.94
N ILE A 259 -31.38 -24.07 -2.19
CA ILE A 259 -31.04 -25.28 -2.95
C ILE A 259 -29.77 -25.93 -2.40
N MET A 260 -28.78 -25.14 -1.97
CA MET A 260 -27.58 -25.66 -1.31
C MET A 260 -27.94 -26.43 -0.03
N GLN A 261 -28.88 -25.92 0.77
CA GLN A 261 -29.37 -26.60 1.98
C GLN A 261 -30.07 -27.92 1.62
N ALA A 262 -30.96 -27.90 0.62
CA ALA A 262 -31.63 -29.11 0.15
C ALA A 262 -30.63 -30.16 -0.36
N MET A 263 -29.60 -29.75 -1.12
CA MET A 263 -28.54 -30.64 -1.58
C MET A 263 -27.79 -31.29 -0.42
N ARG A 264 -27.44 -30.50 0.60
CA ARG A 264 -26.78 -31.00 1.81
C ARG A 264 -27.66 -32.00 2.58
N GLU A 265 -28.94 -31.71 2.77
CA GLU A 265 -29.89 -32.62 3.42
C GLU A 265 -30.05 -33.95 2.66
N MET A 266 -29.92 -33.90 1.33
CA MET A 266 -29.92 -35.07 0.45
C MET A 266 -28.53 -35.71 0.28
N GLU A 267 -27.52 -35.27 1.02
CA GLU A 267 -26.12 -35.73 0.94
C GLU A 267 -25.51 -35.62 -0.48
N ILE A 268 -26.01 -34.66 -1.27
CA ILE A 268 -25.49 -34.35 -2.61
C ILE A 268 -24.32 -33.37 -2.47
N PRO A 269 -23.15 -33.67 -3.05
CA PRO A 269 -22.01 -32.77 -2.99
C PRO A 269 -22.32 -31.45 -3.71
N LEU A 270 -21.91 -30.34 -3.09
CA LEU A 270 -22.04 -29.02 -3.67
C LEU A 270 -21.11 -28.88 -4.89
N PRO A 271 -21.62 -28.42 -6.05
CA PRO A 271 -20.78 -28.06 -7.18
C PRO A 271 -19.82 -26.93 -6.81
N GLU A 272 -18.62 -26.93 -7.39
CA GLU A 272 -17.60 -25.88 -7.16
C GLU A 272 -18.14 -24.47 -7.43
N ALA A 273 -19.01 -24.33 -8.43
CA ALA A 273 -19.68 -23.08 -8.78
C ALA A 273 -20.54 -22.47 -7.64
N LEU A 274 -20.90 -23.26 -6.62
CA LEU A 274 -21.63 -22.80 -5.43
C LEU A 274 -20.76 -22.81 -4.17
N SER A 275 -19.85 -23.79 -4.02
CA SER A 275 -18.99 -23.85 -2.83
C SER A 275 -17.92 -22.75 -2.82
N THR A 276 -17.30 -22.44 -3.96
CA THR A 276 -16.24 -21.42 -4.03
C THR A 276 -16.74 -20.01 -3.69
N PRO A 277 -17.88 -19.51 -4.24
CA PRO A 277 -18.44 -18.22 -3.82
C PRO A 277 -18.81 -18.19 -2.34
N ALA A 278 -19.38 -19.27 -1.80
CA ALA A 278 -19.76 -19.37 -0.39
C ALA A 278 -18.53 -19.29 0.53
N GLU A 279 -17.47 -20.05 0.23
CA GLU A 279 -16.22 -20.02 0.99
C GLU A 279 -15.57 -18.63 0.97
N PHE A 280 -15.55 -17.98 -0.21
CA PHE A 280 -15.03 -16.62 -0.34
C PHE A 280 -15.80 -15.62 0.53
N VAL A 281 -17.14 -15.67 0.50
CA VAL A 281 -18.01 -14.78 1.29
C VAL A 281 -17.78 -14.98 2.79
N LEU A 282 -17.68 -16.22 3.26
CA LEU A 282 -17.40 -16.50 4.67
C LEU A 282 -16.02 -16.02 5.10
N ASN A 283 -14.99 -16.20 4.26
CA ASN A 283 -13.65 -15.69 4.52
C ASN A 283 -13.65 -14.15 4.60
N ALA A 284 -14.36 -13.48 3.69
CA ALA A 284 -14.50 -12.02 3.70
C ALA A 284 -15.24 -11.50 4.96
N ASP A 285 -16.33 -12.18 5.37
CA ASP A 285 -17.10 -11.83 6.56
C ASP A 285 -16.30 -12.03 7.85
N LEU A 286 -15.57 -13.15 7.96
CA LEU A 286 -14.68 -13.41 9.09
C LEU A 286 -13.56 -12.37 9.16
N ARG A 287 -12.91 -12.06 8.03
CA ARG A 287 -11.89 -11.02 7.92
C ARG A 287 -12.41 -9.67 8.40
N ARG A 288 -13.57 -9.25 7.89
CA ARG A 288 -14.22 -7.97 8.24
C ARG A 288 -14.55 -7.88 9.73
N LEU A 289 -15.06 -8.97 10.32
CA LEU A 289 -15.35 -9.03 11.75
C LEU A 289 -14.08 -8.91 12.60
N MET A 290 -12.98 -9.55 12.19
CA MET A 290 -11.71 -9.49 12.92
C MET A 290 -11.01 -8.14 12.79
N GLU A 291 -11.16 -7.44 11.65
CA GLU A 291 -10.61 -6.10 11.44
C GLU A 291 -11.45 -4.98 12.07
N GLY A 292 -12.74 -5.23 12.33
CA GLY A 292 -13.63 -4.26 12.96
C GLY A 292 -13.18 -3.84 14.37
N PRO A 293 -13.64 -2.69 14.89
CA PRO A 293 -13.20 -2.16 16.19
C PRO A 293 -13.59 -3.08 17.36
N ALA A 294 -14.79 -3.65 17.34
CA ALA A 294 -15.29 -4.60 18.34
C ALA A 294 -15.60 -5.97 17.70
N ILE A 295 -15.57 -7.05 18.49
CA ILE A 295 -16.06 -8.36 18.05
C ILE A 295 -17.46 -8.57 18.59
N ASP A 296 -18.40 -8.72 17.68
CA ASP A 296 -19.70 -9.29 17.99
C ASP A 296 -19.60 -10.83 18.00
N VAL A 297 -19.78 -11.43 19.17
CA VAL A 297 -19.66 -12.87 19.39
C VAL A 297 -20.81 -13.63 18.72
N GLU A 298 -22.00 -13.02 18.60
CA GLU A 298 -23.14 -13.66 17.93
C GLU A 298 -22.90 -13.75 16.43
N VAL A 299 -22.36 -12.68 15.84
CA VAL A 299 -21.95 -12.68 14.43
C VAL A 299 -20.84 -13.70 14.19
N LEU A 300 -19.83 -13.76 15.06
CA LEU A 300 -18.76 -14.77 14.98
C LEU A 300 -19.33 -16.19 15.03
N ARG A 301 -20.31 -16.44 15.91
CA ARG A 301 -20.96 -17.75 16.04
C ARG A 301 -21.76 -18.12 14.80
N LYS A 302 -22.46 -17.15 14.19
CA LYS A 302 -23.18 -17.36 12.93
C LYS A 302 -22.21 -17.75 11.81
N ILE A 303 -21.12 -17.00 11.63
CA ILE A 303 -20.09 -17.30 10.63
C ILE A 303 -19.49 -18.69 10.87
N ALA A 304 -19.14 -19.01 12.12
CA ALA A 304 -18.59 -20.31 12.47
C ALA A 304 -19.57 -21.46 12.22
N GLY A 305 -20.87 -21.23 12.44
CA GLY A 305 -21.94 -22.16 12.14
C GLY A 305 -22.05 -22.45 10.65
N GLU A 306 -21.88 -21.45 9.79
CA GLU A 306 -21.86 -21.64 8.33
C GLU A 306 -20.65 -22.47 7.89
N TYR A 307 -19.43 -22.19 8.38
CA TYR A 307 -18.26 -23.02 8.09
C TYR A 307 -18.49 -24.49 8.48
N ALA A 308 -19.07 -24.73 9.66
CA ALA A 308 -19.37 -26.08 10.13
C ALA A 308 -20.49 -26.75 9.29
N THR A 309 -21.51 -25.98 8.90
CA THR A 309 -22.62 -26.44 8.06
C THR A 309 -22.11 -27.00 6.74
N TRP A 310 -21.21 -26.26 6.09
CA TRP A 310 -20.71 -26.60 4.76
C TRP A 310 -19.39 -27.39 4.76
N SER A 311 -18.84 -27.68 5.94
CA SER A 311 -17.52 -28.31 6.11
C SER A 311 -16.38 -27.56 5.39
N PHE A 312 -16.51 -26.24 5.27
CA PHE A 312 -15.47 -25.39 4.69
C PHE A 312 -14.36 -25.12 5.70
N LYS A 313 -13.17 -24.79 5.19
CA LYS A 313 -12.00 -24.44 6.00
C LYS A 313 -11.66 -22.96 5.80
N PRO A 314 -11.45 -22.18 6.86
CA PRO A 314 -11.01 -20.80 6.71
C PRO A 314 -9.62 -20.73 6.06
N ASP A 315 -9.37 -19.69 5.27
CA ASP A 315 -8.05 -19.39 4.68
C ASP A 315 -6.99 -19.17 5.79
N GLY A 316 -6.13 -20.18 5.98
CA GLY A 316 -5.30 -20.31 7.17
C GLY A 316 -4.19 -19.26 7.32
N GLU A 317 -3.52 -18.88 6.24
CA GLU A 317 -2.34 -17.99 6.33
C GLU A 317 -2.75 -16.53 6.57
N THR A 318 -3.68 -16.01 5.76
CA THR A 318 -4.10 -14.60 5.86
C THR A 318 -4.93 -14.35 7.12
N LEU A 319 -5.91 -15.22 7.40
CA LEU A 319 -6.78 -15.04 8.57
C LEU A 319 -6.04 -15.29 9.87
N GLY A 320 -5.05 -16.21 9.89
CA GLY A 320 -4.25 -16.51 11.08
C GLY A 320 -3.62 -15.25 11.68
N TYR A 321 -2.96 -14.43 10.85
CA TYR A 321 -2.36 -13.17 11.29
C TYR A 321 -3.39 -12.15 11.82
N ILE A 322 -4.50 -11.97 11.10
CA ILE A 322 -5.54 -11.00 11.47
C ILE A 322 -6.20 -11.41 12.79
N ILE A 323 -6.48 -12.70 12.97
CA ILE A 323 -7.03 -13.26 14.20
C ILE A 323 -6.05 -13.10 15.36
N SER A 324 -4.76 -13.43 15.19
CA SER A 324 -3.73 -13.23 16.21
C SER A 324 -3.69 -11.79 16.72
N ARG A 325 -3.67 -10.82 15.79
CA ARG A 325 -3.69 -9.39 16.13
C ARG A 325 -4.94 -9.01 16.91
N LYS A 326 -6.11 -9.53 16.51
CA LYS A 326 -7.39 -9.20 17.14
C LYS A 326 -7.51 -9.78 18.56
N VAL A 327 -7.11 -11.05 18.74
CA VAL A 327 -7.07 -11.70 20.07
C VAL A 327 -6.05 -10.99 20.97
N GLY A 328 -4.88 -10.61 20.45
CA GLY A 328 -3.89 -9.81 21.15
C GLY A 328 -4.48 -8.49 21.67
N ALA A 329 -5.22 -7.77 20.82
CA ALA A 329 -5.87 -6.52 21.18
C ALA A 329 -6.95 -6.70 22.28
N LEU A 330 -7.76 -7.76 22.20
CA LEU A 330 -8.77 -8.07 23.24
C LEU A 330 -8.12 -8.33 24.59
N VAL A 331 -7.06 -9.14 24.63
CA VAL A 331 -6.33 -9.46 25.87
C VAL A 331 -5.63 -8.22 26.42
N ALA A 332 -5.06 -7.36 25.57
CA ALA A 332 -4.48 -6.08 25.98
C ALA A 332 -5.51 -5.11 26.57
N ALA A 333 -6.71 -5.05 25.98
CA ALA A 333 -7.80 -4.22 26.49
C ALA A 333 -8.27 -4.71 27.88
N TRP A 334 -8.38 -6.03 28.08
CA TRP A 334 -8.64 -6.61 29.39
C TRP A 334 -7.51 -6.32 30.39
N ALA A 335 -6.23 -6.44 29.98
CA ALA A 335 -5.09 -6.17 30.85
C ALA A 335 -5.03 -4.72 31.37
N SER A 336 -5.64 -3.78 30.65
CA SER A 336 -5.78 -2.39 31.11
C SER A 336 -6.85 -2.23 32.21
N ARG A 337 -7.80 -3.16 32.30
CA ARG A 337 -8.88 -3.20 33.31
C ARG A 337 -9.10 -4.63 33.82
N PRO A 338 -8.16 -5.23 34.56
CA PRO A 338 -8.17 -6.67 34.77
C PRO A 338 -9.34 -7.21 35.61
N ALA A 339 -10.04 -6.35 36.35
CA ALA A 339 -11.24 -6.71 37.10
C ALA A 339 -12.49 -6.94 36.22
N ASP A 340 -12.42 -6.63 34.92
CA ASP A 340 -13.53 -6.77 33.97
C ASP A 340 -13.80 -8.24 33.62
N ALA A 341 -14.79 -8.85 34.29
CA ALA A 341 -15.21 -10.23 34.05
C ALA A 341 -15.89 -10.40 32.68
N ALA A 342 -16.57 -9.38 32.18
CA ALA A 342 -17.27 -9.43 30.89
C ALA A 342 -16.25 -9.49 29.73
N ALA A 343 -15.14 -8.77 29.84
CA ALA A 343 -14.05 -8.86 28.87
C ALA A 343 -13.43 -10.26 28.82
N LEU A 344 -13.24 -10.92 29.98
CA LEU A 344 -12.77 -12.32 30.02
C LEU A 344 -13.76 -13.30 29.39
N ALA A 345 -15.06 -13.15 29.70
CA ALA A 345 -16.10 -13.97 29.10
C ALA A 345 -16.17 -13.80 27.56
N GLN A 346 -15.98 -12.57 27.07
CA GLN A 346 -15.89 -12.29 25.64
C GLN A 346 -14.65 -12.97 25.01
N ILE A 347 -13.48 -12.86 25.63
CA ILE A 347 -12.24 -13.50 25.17
C ILE A 347 -12.41 -15.04 25.14
N GLU A 348 -12.99 -15.62 26.19
CA GLU A 348 -13.28 -17.06 26.27
C GLU A 348 -14.19 -17.50 25.13
N ALA A 349 -15.28 -16.78 24.88
CA ALA A 349 -16.22 -17.10 23.81
C ALA A 349 -15.55 -17.03 22.43
N VAL A 350 -14.77 -15.98 22.17
CA VAL A 350 -14.05 -15.79 20.90
C VAL A 350 -13.03 -16.91 20.68
N LEU A 351 -12.17 -17.18 21.66
CA LEU A 351 -11.15 -18.24 21.57
C LEU A 351 -11.78 -19.63 21.39
N THR A 352 -12.89 -19.90 22.06
CA THR A 352 -13.61 -21.17 21.94
C THR A 352 -14.12 -21.37 20.51
N ILE A 353 -14.72 -20.35 19.91
CA ILE A 353 -15.23 -20.43 18.53
C ILE A 353 -14.07 -20.59 17.54
N LEU A 354 -13.01 -19.78 17.66
CA LEU A 354 -11.86 -19.82 16.76
C LEU A 354 -11.11 -21.16 16.80
N LYS A 355 -10.96 -21.78 17.98
CA LYS A 355 -10.37 -23.11 18.10
C LYS A 355 -11.20 -24.19 17.41
N ARG A 356 -12.53 -24.11 17.49
CA ARG A 356 -13.43 -25.06 16.81
C ARG A 356 -13.39 -24.91 15.29
N LEU A 357 -13.19 -23.69 14.80
CA LEU A 357 -13.00 -23.42 13.37
C LEU A 357 -11.69 -24.00 12.81
N GLY A 358 -10.75 -24.39 13.68
CA GLY A 358 -9.49 -25.00 13.26
C GLY A 358 -8.53 -24.02 12.57
N VAL A 359 -8.68 -22.72 12.80
CA VAL A 359 -7.75 -21.72 12.24
C VAL A 359 -6.43 -21.77 13.00
N GLY A 360 -5.31 -21.87 12.27
CA GLY A 360 -3.99 -21.72 12.86
C GLY A 360 -3.67 -20.25 13.11
N PHE A 361 -3.64 -19.83 14.36
CA PHE A 361 -3.22 -18.47 14.74
C PHE A 361 -2.23 -18.49 15.89
N ASP A 362 -1.28 -17.56 15.87
CA ASP A 362 -0.29 -17.37 16.92
C ASP A 362 -0.93 -16.75 18.18
N LEU A 363 -0.55 -17.31 19.34
CA LEU A 363 -1.03 -16.91 20.67
C LEU A 363 0.02 -16.17 21.48
N TRP A 364 1.27 -16.05 21.00
CA TRP A 364 2.41 -15.58 21.77
C TRP A 364 2.17 -14.22 22.45
N GLN A 365 1.66 -13.23 21.72
CA GLN A 365 1.37 -11.91 22.29
C GLN A 365 0.30 -11.98 23.39
N SER A 366 -0.81 -12.68 23.12
CA SER A 366 -1.90 -12.88 24.08
C SER A 366 -1.43 -13.61 25.32
N GLN A 367 -0.58 -14.64 25.16
CA GLN A 367 -0.02 -15.41 26.27
C GLN A 367 0.83 -14.53 27.18
N ASN A 368 1.74 -13.73 26.61
CA ASN A 368 2.62 -12.85 27.39
C ASN A 368 1.85 -11.79 28.18
N ILE A 369 0.86 -11.17 27.55
CA ILE A 369 0.03 -10.15 28.20
C ILE A 369 -0.83 -10.78 29.32
N TYR A 370 -1.46 -11.91 29.03
CA TYR A 370 -2.27 -12.63 30.01
C TYR A 370 -1.43 -13.09 31.22
N PHE A 371 -0.27 -13.69 30.97
CA PHE A 371 0.63 -14.18 32.01
C PHE A 371 1.18 -13.05 32.90
N SER A 372 1.73 -12.00 32.30
CA SER A 372 2.29 -10.87 33.06
C SER A 372 1.22 -10.16 33.91
N THR A 373 0.01 -9.99 33.37
CA THR A 373 -1.12 -9.40 34.09
C THR A 373 -1.58 -10.32 35.22
N GLY A 374 -1.72 -11.62 34.96
CA GLY A 374 -2.05 -12.63 35.96
C GLY A 374 -1.06 -12.63 37.13
N MET A 375 0.25 -12.65 36.84
CA MET A 375 1.30 -12.58 37.87
C MET A 375 1.18 -11.32 38.73
N ALA A 376 0.95 -10.16 38.11
CA ALA A 376 0.78 -8.91 38.85
C ALA A 376 -0.47 -8.91 39.75
N LEU A 377 -1.58 -9.51 39.30
CA LEU A 377 -2.81 -9.63 40.08
C LEU A 377 -2.64 -10.55 41.29
N TYR A 378 -2.02 -11.71 41.08
CA TYR A 378 -1.80 -12.69 42.14
C TYR A 378 -0.74 -12.19 43.14
N ALA A 379 0.32 -11.51 42.71
CA ALA A 379 1.30 -10.89 43.59
C ALA A 379 0.67 -9.82 44.51
N LYS A 380 -0.22 -8.98 43.98
CA LYS A 380 -0.98 -7.99 44.77
C LYS A 380 -1.97 -8.63 45.75
N GLY A 381 -2.54 -9.79 45.40
CA GLY A 381 -3.45 -10.54 46.28
C GLY A 381 -2.77 -11.31 47.41
N VAL A 382 -1.49 -11.67 47.27
CA VAL A 382 -0.68 -12.34 48.30
C VAL A 382 -0.06 -11.35 49.29
N ALA A 383 0.21 -10.11 48.86
CA ALA A 383 0.83 -9.07 49.71
C ALA A 383 -0.15 -8.32 50.63
N GLY A 384 -1.47 -8.50 50.48
CA GLY A 384 -2.49 -7.87 51.32
C GLY A 384 -3.32 -8.91 52.05
N GLU A 385 -3.25 -8.92 53.38
CA GLU A 385 -4.06 -9.75 54.29
C GLU A 385 -5.50 -9.95 53.77
N GLY A 386 -5.81 -11.18 53.34
CA GLY A 386 -7.19 -11.69 53.26
C GLY A 386 -8.18 -11.02 52.29
N ARG A 387 -7.73 -10.24 51.29
CA ARG A 387 -8.60 -9.71 50.21
C ARG A 387 -7.97 -9.75 48.81
N GLY A 388 -7.23 -10.82 48.51
CA GLY A 388 -6.77 -11.10 47.15
C GLY A 388 -7.95 -11.46 46.25
N LEU A 389 -8.30 -10.55 45.34
CA LEU A 389 -9.42 -10.60 44.40
C LEU A 389 -10.81 -10.72 45.07
N ALA A 390 -11.44 -9.57 45.36
CA ALA A 390 -12.90 -9.48 45.38
C ALA A 390 -13.49 -9.63 43.96
N ALA A 391 -12.90 -10.49 43.14
CA ALA A 391 -13.43 -10.86 41.83
C ALA A 391 -14.39 -12.02 42.08
N GLY A 392 -15.66 -11.86 41.69
CA GLY A 392 -16.68 -12.89 41.89
C GLY A 392 -16.25 -14.24 41.32
N THR A 393 -16.89 -15.32 41.79
CA THR A 393 -16.69 -16.70 41.32
C THR A 393 -16.66 -16.83 39.80
N GLU A 394 -17.45 -16.01 39.11
CA GLU A 394 -17.52 -15.92 37.65
C GLU A 394 -16.23 -15.43 36.98
N TRP A 395 -15.53 -14.45 37.58
CA TRP A 395 -14.27 -13.95 37.05
C TRP A 395 -13.18 -15.01 37.12
N LEU A 396 -13.07 -15.71 38.25
CA LEU A 396 -12.08 -16.77 38.44
C LEU A 396 -12.30 -17.93 37.46
N ARG A 397 -13.56 -18.27 37.18
CA ARG A 397 -13.94 -19.25 36.17
C ARG A 397 -13.48 -18.79 34.78
N ALA A 398 -13.86 -17.58 34.38
CA ALA A 398 -13.54 -17.03 33.06
C ALA A 398 -12.01 -16.88 32.86
N PHE A 399 -11.29 -16.43 33.90
CA PHE A 399 -9.84 -16.34 33.88
C PHE A 399 -9.22 -17.72 33.61
N ARG A 400 -9.56 -18.75 34.41
CA ARG A 400 -9.03 -20.11 34.19
C ARG A 400 -9.34 -20.66 32.80
N ALA A 401 -10.58 -20.48 32.33
CA ALA A 401 -11.00 -20.92 31.00
C ALA A 401 -10.18 -20.24 29.88
N VAL A 402 -9.94 -18.93 29.99
CA VAL A 402 -9.06 -18.20 29.07
C VAL A 402 -7.63 -18.72 29.15
N GLY A 403 -7.10 -18.99 30.35
CA GLY A 403 -5.77 -19.58 30.55
C GLY A 403 -5.61 -20.93 29.83
N GLU A 404 -6.57 -21.84 30.00
CA GLU A 404 -6.60 -23.13 29.28
C GLU A 404 -6.69 -22.93 27.76
N LEU A 405 -7.52 -21.98 27.31
CA LEU A 405 -7.63 -21.64 25.89
C LEU A 405 -6.33 -21.05 25.33
N LEU A 406 -5.57 -20.31 26.13
CA LEU A 406 -4.25 -19.78 25.79
C LEU A 406 -3.12 -20.78 26.02
N ARG A 407 -3.39 -22.00 26.51
CA ARG A 407 -2.39 -23.01 26.89
C ARG A 407 -1.42 -22.54 27.97
N ILE A 408 -1.91 -21.78 28.94
CA ILE A 408 -1.18 -21.34 30.13
C ILE A 408 -1.72 -22.12 31.33
N ASP A 409 -0.83 -22.81 32.04
CA ASP A 409 -1.19 -23.57 33.23
C ASP A 409 -1.65 -22.62 34.36
N PRO A 410 -2.88 -22.75 34.89
CA PRO A 410 -3.35 -21.96 36.03
C PRO A 410 -2.49 -22.09 37.28
N SER A 411 -1.74 -23.20 37.44
CA SER A 411 -0.84 -23.43 38.56
C SER A 411 0.33 -22.44 38.61
N ALA A 412 0.67 -21.82 37.48
CA ALA A 412 1.75 -20.86 37.36
C ALA A 412 1.51 -19.55 38.14
N PHE A 413 0.26 -19.27 38.54
CA PHE A 413 -0.10 -18.07 39.28
C PHE A 413 -0.26 -18.30 40.79
N THR A 414 -0.34 -19.56 41.23
CA THR A 414 -0.45 -19.91 42.65
C THR A 414 0.94 -20.17 43.24
N PRO A 415 1.29 -19.58 44.40
CA PRO A 415 2.56 -19.90 45.04
C PRO A 415 2.61 -21.40 45.38
N SER A 416 3.71 -22.06 44.98
CA SER A 416 3.99 -23.43 45.38
C SER A 416 3.99 -23.50 46.91
N LYS A 417 3.21 -24.44 47.48
CA LYS A 417 3.35 -24.77 48.90
C LYS A 417 4.81 -25.16 49.13
N PRO A 418 5.53 -24.53 50.08
CA PRO A 418 6.84 -25.04 50.47
C PRO A 418 6.64 -26.46 51.02
N ALA A 419 7.49 -27.37 50.57
CA ALA A 419 7.55 -28.76 51.00
C ALA A 419 7.97 -28.88 52.46
#